data_AF-A0A376DSB0-F1
#
_entry.id   AF-A0A376DSB0-F1
#
_cell.length_a   1.000
_cell.length_b   1.000
_cell.length_c   1.000
_cell.angle_alpha   90.00
_cell.angle_beta   90.00
_cell.angle_gamma   90.00
#
_symmetry.space_group_name_H-M   'P 1'
#
loop_
_entity.id
_entity.type
_entity.pdbx_description
1 polymer ?
#
loop_
_entity_poly.entity_id
_entity_poly.type
_entity_poly.pdbx_seq_one_letter_code
_entity_poly.pdbx_strand_id
1 'polypeptide(L)' 'MPTLNWTASKTALIELIYALHSQAVFEGGNIDLKVIAKTFGQTFNIDLGDFYHTYIELKAAKSTVQNSLITLKKVF' A
#
# COMPACT_ATOMS: atom_id res chain seq x y z
N MET A 1 -18.34 -19.34 10.68
CA MET A 1 -16.90 -19.03 10.89
C MET A 1 -16.79 -17.68 11.56
N PRO A 2 -15.78 -17.43 12.41
CA PRO A 2 -15.57 -16.12 13.01
C PRO A 2 -15.31 -15.06 11.92
N THR A 3 -15.90 -13.88 12.09
CA THR A 3 -15.67 -12.72 11.23
C THR A 3 -14.48 -11.92 11.75
N LEU A 4 -13.51 -11.66 10.86
CA LEU A 4 -12.37 -10.80 11.19
C LEU A 4 -12.72 -9.37 10.78
N ASN A 5 -12.92 -8.49 11.77
CA ASN A 5 -13.26 -7.09 11.52
C ASN A 5 -12.00 -6.23 11.57
N TRP A 6 -11.82 -5.37 10.56
CA TRP A 6 -10.78 -4.34 10.59
C TRP A 6 -11.23 -3.16 11.45
N THR A 7 -10.48 -2.86 12.51
CA THR A 7 -10.83 -1.80 13.48
C THR A 7 -9.98 -0.54 13.33
N ALA A 8 -8.89 -0.60 12.55
CA ALA A 8 -8.03 0.54 12.28
C ALA A 8 -8.61 1.43 11.16
N SER A 9 -7.94 2.55 10.87
CA SER A 9 -8.36 3.48 9.83
C SER A 9 -8.31 2.84 8.43
N LYS A 10 -9.06 3.43 7.49
CA LYS A 10 -9.00 3.08 6.07
C LYS A 10 -7.58 3.23 5.52
N THR A 11 -6.87 4.28 5.93
CA THR A 11 -5.46 4.53 5.57
C THR A 11 -4.56 3.38 6.01
N ALA A 12 -4.71 2.88 7.23
CA ALA A 12 -3.92 1.75 7.72
C ALA A 12 -4.14 0.47 6.89
N LEU A 13 -5.37 0.26 6.39
CA LEU A 13 -5.66 -0.85 5.48
C LEU A 13 -4.95 -0.67 4.13
N ILE A 14 -4.95 0.55 3.58
CA ILE A 14 -4.24 0.89 2.33
C ILE A 14 -2.73 0.70 2.50
N GLU A 15 -2.16 1.11 3.63
CA GLU A 15 -0.73 0.91 3.94
C GLU A 15 -0.37 -0.57 4.04
N LEU A 16 -1.21 -1.40 4.68
CA LEU A 16 -1.02 -2.85 4.74
C LEU A 16 -1.04 -3.48 3.33
N ILE A 17 -2.03 -3.11 2.51
CA ILE A 17 -2.15 -3.57 1.12
C ILE A 17 -0.87 -3.20 0.33
N TYR A 18 -0.39 -1.96 0.48
CA TYR A 18 0.85 -1.51 -0.16
C TYR A 18 2.08 -2.27 0.33
N ALA A 19 2.20 -2.50 1.64
CA ALA A 19 3.32 -3.23 2.23
C ALA A 19 3.41 -4.65 1.64
N LEU A 20 2.30 -5.38 1.61
CA LEU A 20 2.24 -6.73 1.03
C LEU A 20 2.57 -6.72 -0.47
N HIS A 21 1.98 -5.79 -1.24
CA HIS A 21 2.30 -5.65 -2.67
C HIS A 21 3.78 -5.34 -2.91
N SER A 22 4.39 -4.45 -2.10
CA SER A 22 5.80 -4.07 -2.24
C SER A 22 6.78 -5.22 -1.97
N GLN A 23 6.33 -6.23 -1.22
CA GLN A 23 7.08 -7.44 -0.92
C GLN A 23 6.83 -8.57 -1.93
N ALA A 24 6.02 -8.34 -2.97
CA ALA A 24 5.73 -9.31 -4.03
C ALA A 24 5.22 -10.68 -3.52
N VAL A 25 4.51 -10.69 -2.37
CA VAL A 25 4.11 -11.94 -1.69
C VAL A 25 2.97 -12.68 -2.38
N PHE A 26 2.24 -12.00 -3.27
CA PHE A 26 1.10 -12.55 -4.01
C PHE A 26 1.51 -12.79 -5.46
N GLU A 27 1.15 -13.97 -6.01
CA GLU A 27 1.38 -14.33 -7.42
C GLU A 27 2.82 -14.09 -7.93
N GLY A 28 3.82 -14.26 -7.05
CA GLY A 28 5.23 -13.99 -7.38
C GLY A 28 5.52 -12.54 -7.77
N GLY A 29 4.68 -11.59 -7.33
CA GLY A 29 4.78 -10.17 -7.65
C GLY A 29 4.03 -9.74 -8.91
N ASN A 30 3.36 -10.67 -9.62
CA ASN A 30 2.61 -10.38 -10.83
C ASN A 30 1.10 -10.22 -10.56
N ILE A 31 0.77 -9.35 -9.61
CA ILE A 31 -0.62 -9.02 -9.29
C ILE A 31 -0.80 -7.51 -9.22
N ASP A 32 -1.90 -7.04 -9.81
CA ASP A 32 -2.25 -5.63 -9.70
C ASP A 32 -2.69 -5.28 -8.28
N LEU A 33 -2.17 -4.17 -7.76
CA LEU A 33 -2.59 -3.59 -6.48
C LEU A 33 -4.12 -3.46 -6.35
N LYS A 34 -4.82 -3.17 -7.46
CA LYS A 34 -6.29 -3.08 -7.52
C LYS A 34 -6.97 -4.39 -7.11
N VAL A 35 -6.41 -5.53 -7.48
CA VAL A 35 -6.95 -6.84 -7.12
C VAL A 35 -6.81 -7.05 -5.62
N ILE A 36 -5.64 -6.77 -5.05
CA ILE A 36 -5.41 -6.88 -3.60
C ILE A 36 -6.34 -5.95 -2.83
N ALA A 37 -6.45 -4.69 -3.26
CA ALA A 37 -7.32 -3.71 -2.63
C ALA A 37 -8.79 -4.17 -2.64
N LYS A 38 -9.29 -4.65 -3.79
CA LYS A 38 -10.66 -5.17 -3.89
C LYS A 38 -10.88 -6.36 -2.96
N THR A 39 -9.94 -7.30 -2.91
CA THR A 39 -10.03 -8.48 -2.04
C THR A 39 -10.09 -8.09 -0.57
N PHE A 40 -9.21 -7.19 -0.12
CA PHE A 40 -9.19 -6.73 1.28
C PHE A 40 -10.43 -5.89 1.62
N GLY A 41 -10.87 -5.00 0.71
CA GLY A 41 -12.09 -4.21 0.87
C GLY A 41 -13.34 -5.08 1.01
N GLN A 42 -13.45 -6.14 0.20
CA GLN A 42 -14.54 -7.13 0.32
C GLN A 42 -14.44 -7.95 1.62
N THR A 43 -13.23 -8.37 1.99
CA THR A 43 -13.00 -9.18 3.21
C THR A 43 -13.43 -8.44 4.48
N PHE A 44 -13.15 -7.14 4.55
CA PHE A 44 -13.49 -6.30 5.70
C PHE A 44 -14.77 -5.50 5.54
N ASN A 45 -15.48 -5.65 4.41
CA ASN A 45 -16.64 -4.85 4.06
C ASN A 45 -16.38 -3.33 4.14
N ILE A 46 -15.21 -2.89 3.67
CA ILE A 46 -14.76 -1.50 3.64
C ILE A 46 -14.65 -1.05 2.18
N ASP A 47 -15.34 0.04 1.85
CA ASP A 47 -15.14 0.71 0.57
C ASP A 47 -13.85 1.55 0.61
N LEU A 48 -12.83 1.09 -0.12
CA LEU A 48 -11.54 1.76 -0.24
C LEU A 48 -11.61 3.00 -1.15
N GLY A 49 -12.67 3.17 -1.96
CA GLY A 49 -12.85 4.30 -2.87
C GLY A 49 -11.70 4.48 -3.87
N ASP A 50 -11.37 5.73 -4.19
CA ASP A 50 -10.18 6.07 -4.98
C ASP A 50 -8.90 5.99 -4.14
N PHE A 51 -8.52 4.77 -3.75
CA PHE A 51 -7.27 4.51 -3.03
C PHE A 51 -6.02 4.80 -3.88
N TYR A 52 -6.18 5.07 -5.17
CA TYR A 52 -5.08 5.32 -6.10
C TYR A 52 -4.35 6.62 -5.79
N HIS A 53 -5.06 7.65 -5.30
CA HIS A 53 -4.46 8.90 -4.83
C HIS A 53 -3.51 8.67 -3.65
N THR A 54 -3.98 8.00 -2.59
CA THR A 54 -3.16 7.65 -1.42
C THR A 54 -1.96 6.79 -1.83
N TYR A 55 -2.15 5.89 -2.81
CA TYR A 55 -1.05 5.09 -3.35
C TYR A 55 0.01 5.94 -4.07
N ILE A 56 -0.39 6.88 -4.91
CA ILE A 56 0.55 7.77 -5.61
C ILE A 56 1.34 8.61 -4.60
N GLU A 57 0.66 9.15 -3.58
CA GLU A 57 1.31 9.92 -2.51
C GLU A 57 2.34 9.07 -1.75
N LEU A 58 1.98 7.84 -1.36
CA LEU A 58 2.90 6.92 -0.67
C LEU A 58 4.12 6.55 -1.53
N LYS A 59 3.92 6.32 -2.83
CA LYS A 59 5.01 6.05 -3.78
C LYS A 59 5.90 7.27 -3.98
N ALA A 60 5.31 8.47 -4.08
CA ALA A 60 6.03 9.72 -4.23
C ALA A 60 6.84 10.07 -2.97
N ALA A 61 6.27 9.88 -1.78
CA ALA A 61 6.96 10.09 -0.50
C ALA A 61 8.21 9.19 -0.38
N LYS A 62 8.11 7.92 -0.76
CA LYS A 62 9.25 6.98 -0.75
C LYS A 62 10.33 7.38 -1.76
N SER A 63 9.95 7.89 -2.93
CA SER A 63 10.90 8.42 -3.92
C SER A 63 11.63 9.67 -3.43
N THR A 64 10.93 10.58 -2.74
CA THR A 64 11.53 11.81 -2.20
C THR A 64 12.55 11.49 -1.10
N VAL A 65 12.23 10.53 -0.20
CA VAL A 65 13.17 10.05 0.83
C VAL A 65 14.40 9.39 0.20
N GLN A 66 14.22 8.58 -0.84
CA GLN A 66 15.35 7.96 -1.56
C GLN A 66 16.25 9.03 -2.20
N ASN A 67 15.66 10.06 -2.82
CA ASN A 67 16.40 11.12 -3.50
C ASN A 67 17.15 12.04 -2.53
N SER A 68 16.60 12.34 -1.35
CA SER A 68 17.29 13.15 -0.34
C SER A 68 18.52 12.42 0.21
N LEU A 69 18.44 11.11 0.45
CA LEU A 69 19.58 10.29 0.87
C LEU A 69 20.66 10.19 -0.21
N ILE A 70 20.29 10.11 -1.49
CA ILE A 70 21.24 10.12 -2.62
C ILE A 70 21.91 11.49 -2.75
N THR A 71 21.19 12.57 -2.51
CA THR A 71 21.72 13.95 -2.59
C THR A 71 22.73 14.20 -1.47
N LEU A 72 22.43 13.77 -0.24
CA LEU A 72 23.35 13.90 0.89
C LEU A 72 24.65 13.11 0.70
N LYS A 73 24.61 11.93 0.07
CA LYS A 73 25.81 11.13 -0.23
C LYS A 73 26.69 11.66 -1.37
N LYS A 74 26.23 12.66 -2.14
CA LYS A 74 27.01 13.28 -3.23
C LYS A 74 27.74 14.56 -2.80
N VAL A 75 27.45 15.07 -1.61
CA VAL A 75 28.02 16.33 -1.08
C VAL A 75 29.20 16.06 -0.13
N PHE A 76 29.44 14.80 0.24
CA PHE A 76 30.62 14.32 0.96
C PHE A 76 31.39 13.34 0.08
#